data_AF-A0A8X6RDL5-F1
#
_entry.id   AF-A0A8X6RDL5-F1
#
_cell.length_a   1.000
_cell.length_b   1.000
_cell.length_c   1.000
_cell.angle_alpha   90.00
_cell.angle_beta   90.00
_cell.angle_gamma   90.00
#
_symmetry.space_group_name_H-M   'P 1'
#
loop_
_entity.id
_entity.type
_entity.pdbx_description
1 polymer ?
#
loop_
_entity_poly.entity_id
_entity_poly.type
_entity_poly.pdbx_seq_one_letter_code
_entity_poly.pdbx_strand_id
1 'polypeptide(L)'
;MDQALFYFEKALKINPEHEQALLNSAILIQESGSRNLRKVAYDRLNILLQRKRVNERVYFNLGMLAMDEKNITLAEKWFQKAVQIREDFRSALFNLALLLSEAGRPLEAIPFLHRLLRVRNLES
;
A
#
# COMPACT_ATOMS: atom_id res chain seq x y z
N MET A 1 10.70 -17.18 -1.10
CA MET A 1 10.02 -16.40 -0.05
C MET A 1 10.80 -16.44 1.27
N ASP A 2 11.02 -17.62 1.83
CA ASP A 2 11.63 -17.79 3.15
C ASP A 2 13.07 -17.25 3.26
N GLN A 3 13.89 -17.42 2.21
CA GLN A 3 15.24 -16.86 2.16
C GLN A 3 15.24 -15.32 2.15
N ALA A 4 14.32 -14.68 1.42
CA ALA A 4 14.23 -13.22 1.37
C ALA A 4 13.78 -12.65 2.72
N LEU A 5 12.76 -13.24 3.34
CA LEU A 5 12.35 -12.87 4.70
C LEU A 5 13.49 -13.04 5.70
N PHE A 6 14.25 -14.13 5.63
CA PHE A 6 15.42 -14.35 6.48
C PHE A 6 16.47 -13.22 6.38
N TYR A 7 16.79 -12.77 5.16
CA TYR A 7 17.72 -11.66 4.99
C TYR A 7 17.16 -10.32 5.47
N PHE A 8 15.86 -10.08 5.29
CA PHE A 8 15.20 -8.91 5.87
C PHE A 8 15.22 -8.93 7.40
N GLU A 9 14.98 -10.08 8.05
CA GLU A 9 15.10 -10.18 9.51
C GLU A 9 16.52 -9.87 9.98
N LYS A 10 17.56 -10.37 9.27
CA LYS A 10 18.95 -10.03 9.60
C LYS A 10 19.22 -8.53 9.47
N ALA A 11 18.74 -7.90 8.39
CA ALA A 11 18.88 -6.46 8.21
C ALA A 11 18.17 -5.68 9.33
N LEU A 12 16.96 -6.07 9.70
CA LEU A 12 16.16 -5.43 10.76
C LEU A 12 16.73 -5.67 12.17
N LYS A 13 17.45 -6.76 12.40
CA LYS A 13 18.21 -6.96 13.64
C LYS A 13 19.37 -5.97 13.79
N ILE A 14 20.02 -5.61 12.68
CA ILE A 14 21.13 -4.65 12.67
C ILE A 14 20.59 -3.22 12.72
N ASN A 15 19.55 -2.92 11.95
CA ASN A 15 18.89 -1.63 11.91
C ASN A 15 17.36 -1.82 11.88
N PRO A 16 16.69 -1.74 13.04
CA PRO A 16 15.23 -1.91 13.15
C PRO A 16 14.41 -0.91 12.34
N GLU A 17 14.98 0.26 12.02
CA GLU A 17 14.33 1.32 11.26
C GLU A 17 14.74 1.34 9.77
N HIS A 18 15.38 0.28 9.27
CA HIS A 18 15.83 0.24 7.88
C HIS A 18 14.64 0.24 6.91
N GLU A 19 14.36 1.40 6.30
CA GLU A 19 13.10 1.66 5.60
C GLU A 19 12.77 0.67 4.49
N GLN A 20 13.75 0.39 3.61
CA GLN A 20 13.52 -0.54 2.50
C GLN A 20 13.31 -1.98 2.98
N ALA A 21 13.91 -2.37 4.11
CA ALA A 21 13.77 -3.71 4.64
C ALA A 21 12.39 -3.88 5.29
N LEU A 22 11.93 -2.88 6.05
CA LEU A 22 10.57 -2.82 6.57
C LEU A 22 9.53 -2.87 5.44
N LEU A 23 9.67 -2.01 4.43
CA LEU A 23 8.70 -1.93 3.32
C LEU A 23 8.68 -3.20 2.47
N ASN A 24 9.84 -3.65 1.98
CA ASN A 24 9.88 -4.80 1.05
C ASN A 24 9.51 -6.12 1.73
N SER A 25 9.84 -6.28 3.01
CA SER A 25 9.43 -7.47 3.75
C SER A 25 7.92 -7.47 4.08
N ALA A 26 7.32 -6.30 4.33
CA ALA A 26 5.87 -6.18 4.48
C ALA A 26 5.12 -6.49 3.18
N ILE A 27 5.62 -6.00 2.04
CA ILE A 27 5.09 -6.34 0.70
C ILE A 27 5.15 -7.85 0.47
N LEU A 28 6.32 -8.46 0.71
CA LEU A 28 6.50 -9.91 0.52
C LEU A 28 5.54 -10.73 1.40
N ILE A 29 5.31 -10.30 2.64
CA ILE A 29 4.32 -10.94 3.52
C ILE A 29 2.90 -10.78 2.96
N GLN A 30 2.54 -9.58 2.50
CA GLN A 30 1.22 -9.31 1.93
C GLN A 30 0.96 -10.19 0.69
N GLU A 31 1.90 -10.19 -0.27
CA GLU A 31 1.82 -10.99 -1.50
C GLU A 31 1.77 -12.51 -1.23
N SER A 32 2.36 -12.97 -0.13
CA SER A 32 2.30 -14.38 0.26
C SER A 32 0.92 -14.85 0.74
N GLY A 33 0.02 -13.92 1.11
CA GLY A 33 -1.26 -14.26 1.72
C GLY A 33 -1.16 -14.90 3.12
N SER A 34 0.03 -14.93 3.73
CA SER A 34 0.30 -15.56 5.02
C SER A 34 -0.43 -14.83 6.15
N ARG A 35 -1.63 -15.30 6.49
CA ARG A 35 -2.48 -14.68 7.54
C ARG A 35 -1.78 -14.57 8.89
N ASN A 36 -0.94 -15.54 9.24
CA ASN A 36 -0.14 -15.56 10.47
C ASN A 36 0.93 -14.45 10.51
N LEU A 37 1.44 -14.01 9.37
CA LEU A 37 2.45 -12.96 9.27
C LEU A 37 1.86 -11.58 9.01
N ARG A 38 0.56 -11.47 8.75
CA ARG A 38 -0.11 -10.20 8.45
C ARG A 38 0.13 -9.12 9.51
N LYS A 39 0.07 -9.50 10.79
CA LYS A 39 0.37 -8.58 11.90
C LYS A 39 1.79 -8.02 11.79
N VAL A 40 2.77 -8.85 11.43
CA VAL A 40 4.16 -8.43 11.22
C VAL A 40 4.26 -7.41 10.09
N ALA A 41 3.52 -7.59 8.99
CA ALA A 41 3.47 -6.61 7.91
C ALA A 41 2.91 -5.26 8.38
N TYR A 42 1.80 -5.27 9.14
CA TYR A 42 1.26 -4.05 9.73
C TYR A 42 2.25 -3.37 10.68
N ASP A 43 2.86 -4.10 11.60
CA ASP A 43 3.81 -3.55 12.57
C ASP A 43 4.99 -2.86 11.84
N ARG A 44 5.50 -3.47 10.77
CA ARG A 44 6.57 -2.91 9.95
C ARG A 44 6.15 -1.62 9.24
N LEU A 45 4.97 -1.61 8.62
CA LEU A 45 4.46 -0.41 7.96
C LEU A 45 4.13 0.70 8.97
N ASN A 46 3.68 0.34 10.17
CA ASN A 46 3.41 1.30 11.25
C ASN A 46 4.67 1.98 11.77
N ILE A 47 5.83 1.29 11.81
CA ILE A 47 7.12 1.92 12.08
C ILE A 47 7.42 2.99 11.03
N LEU A 48 7.19 2.70 9.75
CA LEU A 48 7.39 3.67 8.65
C LEU A 48 6.43 4.86 8.74
N LEU A 49 5.23 4.68 9.28
CA LEU A 49 4.27 5.78 9.47
C LEU A 49 4.73 6.82 10.49
N GLN A 50 5.64 6.48 11.42
CA GLN A 50 6.16 7.42 12.42
C GLN A 50 7.23 8.36 11.85
N ARG A 51 7.63 8.19 10.59
CA ARG A 51 8.67 8.98 9.94
C ARG A 51 8.13 10.36 9.54
N LYS A 52 9.02 11.36 9.53
CA LYS A 52 8.69 12.74 9.10
C LYS A 52 8.17 12.80 7.65
N ARG A 53 8.64 11.89 6.80
CA ARG A 53 8.23 11.77 5.40
C ARG A 53 7.86 10.33 5.12
N VAL A 54 6.60 10.11 4.79
CA VAL A 54 6.06 8.79 4.47
C VAL A 54 5.79 8.73 2.97
N ASN A 55 6.35 7.73 2.30
CA ASN A 55 6.13 7.49 0.87
C ASN A 55 4.74 6.85 0.63
N GLU A 56 4.12 7.14 -0.51
CA GLU A 56 2.82 6.64 -0.93
C GLU A 56 2.68 5.10 -0.88
N ARG A 57 3.78 4.36 -1.10
CA ARG A 57 3.85 2.90 -1.06
C ARG A 57 3.52 2.35 0.32
N VAL A 58 3.84 3.07 1.40
CA VAL A 58 3.51 2.63 2.77
C VAL A 58 1.99 2.61 2.93
N TYR A 59 1.32 3.71 2.57
CA TYR A 59 -0.13 3.81 2.61
C TYR A 59 -0.80 2.81 1.66
N PHE A 60 -0.28 2.64 0.45
CA PHE A 60 -0.82 1.66 -0.49
C PHE A 60 -0.79 0.23 0.07
N ASN A 61 0.33 -0.18 0.67
CA ASN A 61 0.45 -1.53 1.23
C ASN A 61 -0.41 -1.73 2.49
N LEU A 62 -0.62 -0.68 3.29
CA LEU A 62 -1.63 -0.72 4.37
C LEU A 62 -3.05 -0.90 3.81
N GLY A 63 -3.35 -0.28 2.67
CA GLY A 63 -4.62 -0.49 1.96
C GLY A 63 -4.78 -1.93 1.46
N MET A 64 -3.72 -2.51 0.89
CA MET A 64 -3.72 -3.92 0.46
C MET A 64 -3.93 -4.88 1.64
N LEU A 65 -3.26 -4.66 2.78
CA LEU A 65 -3.48 -5.49 3.97
C LEU A 65 -4.92 -5.37 4.50
N ALA A 66 -5.51 -4.18 4.45
CA ALA A 66 -6.91 -3.96 4.82
C ALA A 66 -7.88 -4.65 3.84
N MET A 67 -7.57 -4.68 2.54
CA MET A 67 -8.30 -5.46 1.54
C MET A 67 -8.25 -6.96 1.85
N ASP A 68 -7.09 -7.49 2.21
CA ASP A 68 -6.91 -8.90 2.61
C ASP A 68 -7.69 -9.26 3.90
N GLU A 69 -8.07 -8.25 4.67
CA GLU A 69 -8.95 -8.33 5.86
C GLU A 69 -10.41 -8.05 5.54
N LYS A 70 -10.74 -7.74 4.28
CA LYS A 70 -12.06 -7.28 3.81
C LYS A 70 -12.56 -6.03 4.55
N ASN A 71 -11.64 -5.23 5.11
CA ASN A 71 -11.96 -3.97 5.75
C ASN A 71 -11.94 -2.84 4.71
N ILE A 72 -13.05 -2.74 3.98
CA ILE A 72 -13.26 -1.79 2.88
C ILE A 72 -13.02 -0.34 3.33
N THR A 73 -13.57 0.05 4.47
CA THR A 73 -13.43 1.42 5.01
C THR A 73 -11.97 1.78 5.28
N LEU A 74 -11.20 0.84 5.85
CA LEU A 74 -9.79 1.08 6.14
C LEU A 74 -8.93 1.08 4.86
N ALA A 75 -9.23 0.17 3.91
CA ALA A 75 -8.57 0.13 2.62
C ALA A 75 -8.76 1.44 1.84
N GLU A 76 -10.00 1.95 1.78
CA GLU A 76 -10.32 3.22 1.13
C GLU A 76 -9.51 4.37 1.74
N LYS A 77 -9.52 4.49 3.08
CA LYS A 77 -8.75 5.51 3.81
C LYS A 77 -7.27 5.48 3.45
N TRP A 78 -6.68 4.29 3.38
CA TRP A 78 -5.25 4.15 3.10
C TRP A 78 -4.89 4.42 1.64
N PHE A 79 -5.69 3.94 0.69
CA PHE A 79 -5.47 4.29 -0.70
C PHE A 79 -5.68 5.78 -0.96
N GLN A 80 -6.67 6.43 -0.31
CA GLN A 80 -6.85 7.88 -0.37
C GLN A 80 -5.60 8.63 0.11
N LYS A 81 -4.96 8.17 1.21
CA LYS A 81 -3.69 8.72 1.67
C LYS A 81 -2.57 8.53 0.64
N ALA A 82 -2.48 7.36 0.00
CA ALA A 82 -1.47 7.11 -1.03
C ALA A 82 -1.61 8.09 -2.21
N VAL A 83 -2.83 8.35 -2.69
CA VAL A 83 -3.08 9.30 -3.79
C VAL A 83 -3.03 10.77 -3.38
N GLN A 84 -3.07 11.08 -2.07
CA GLN A 84 -2.77 12.41 -1.54
C GLN A 84 -1.26 12.70 -1.55
N ILE A 85 -0.43 11.68 -1.28
CA ILE A 85 1.03 11.81 -1.32
C ILE A 85 1.54 11.84 -2.77
N ARG A 86 1.03 10.97 -3.63
CA ARG A 86 1.36 10.95 -5.05
C ARG A 86 0.10 10.87 -5.90
N GLU A 87 -0.24 12.00 -6.52
CA GLU A 87 -1.51 12.16 -7.22
C GLU A 87 -1.67 11.24 -8.45
N ASP A 88 -0.58 10.84 -9.10
CA ASP A 88 -0.57 9.97 -10.27
C ASP A 88 -0.25 8.51 -9.92
N PHE A 89 -0.38 8.12 -8.65
CA PHE A 89 -0.12 6.74 -8.23
C PHE A 89 -1.18 5.77 -8.77
N ARG A 90 -0.95 5.28 -9.99
CA ARG A 90 -1.88 4.44 -10.74
C ARG A 90 -2.39 3.23 -9.98
N SER A 91 -1.53 2.51 -9.25
CA SER A 91 -1.96 1.34 -8.46
C SER A 91 -2.98 1.70 -7.39
N ALA A 92 -2.79 2.82 -6.67
CA ALA A 92 -3.74 3.27 -5.65
C ALA A 92 -5.03 3.82 -6.28
N LEU A 93 -4.94 4.56 -7.40
CA LEU A 93 -6.10 5.05 -8.15
C LEU A 93 -6.99 3.91 -8.65
N PHE A 94 -6.37 2.87 -9.23
CA PHE A 94 -7.08 1.69 -9.69
C PHE A 94 -7.78 0.95 -8.55
N ASN A 95 -7.07 0.67 -7.45
CA ASN A 95 -7.64 -0.03 -6.31
C ASN A 95 -8.75 0.79 -5.61
N LEU A 96 -8.64 2.11 -5.53
CA LEU A 96 -9.74 2.99 -5.06
C LEU A 96 -10.98 2.87 -5.92
N ALA A 97 -10.82 2.97 -7.24
CA ALA A 97 -11.94 2.89 -8.16
C ALA A 97 -12.63 1.53 -8.09
N LEU A 98 -11.85 0.45 -8.07
CA LEU A 98 -12.35 -0.91 -7.92
C LEU A 98 -13.12 -1.07 -6.60
N LEU A 99 -12.50 -0.66 -5.49
CA LEU A 99 -13.08 -0.74 -4.15
C LEU A 99 -14.42 -0.01 -4.03
N LEU A 100 -14.51 1.21 -4.55
CA LEU A 100 -15.73 2.01 -4.54
C LEU A 100 -16.82 1.39 -5.42
N SER A 101 -16.46 0.82 -6.57
CA SER A 101 -17.39 0.11 -7.43
C SER A 101 -17.96 -1.13 -6.74
N GLU A 102 -17.10 -1.95 -6.11
CA GLU A 102 -17.52 -3.14 -5.36
C GLU A 102 -18.36 -2.80 -4.13
N ALA A 103 -18.13 -1.63 -3.53
CA ALA A 103 -18.93 -1.10 -2.42
C ALA A 103 -20.28 -0.48 -2.85
N GLY A 104 -20.66 -0.58 -4.12
CA GLY A 104 -21.92 -0.01 -4.63
C GLY A 104 -21.90 1.52 -4.76
N ARG A 105 -20.71 2.14 -4.77
CA ARG A 105 -20.46 3.59 -4.89
C ARG A 105 -19.74 3.94 -6.21
N PRO A 106 -20.21 3.48 -7.40
CA PRO A 106 -19.47 3.65 -8.65
C PRO A 106 -19.32 5.12 -9.08
N LEU A 107 -20.25 6.00 -8.70
CA LEU A 107 -20.16 7.42 -9.01
C LEU A 107 -18.96 8.09 -8.32
N GLU A 108 -18.58 7.61 -7.13
CA GLU A 108 -17.42 8.11 -6.40
C GLU A 108 -16.09 7.60 -6.99
N ALA A 109 -16.11 6.54 -7.79
CA ALA A 109 -14.94 6.00 -8.48
C ALA A 109 -14.51 6.86 -9.70
N ILE A 110 -15.46 7.56 -10.32
CA ILE A 110 -15.28 8.37 -11.54
C ILE A 110 -14.06 9.32 -11.48
N PRO A 111 -13.87 10.16 -10.45
CA PRO A 111 -12.72 11.06 -10.39
C PRO A 111 -11.38 10.31 -10.37
N PHE A 112 -11.32 9.14 -9.74
CA PHE A 112 -10.09 8.33 -9.70
C PHE A 112 -9.83 7.65 -11.05
N LEU A 113 -10.87 7.19 -11.75
CA LEU A 113 -10.76 6.64 -13.10
C LEU A 113 -10.28 7.70 -14.10
N HIS A 114 -10.83 8.92 -14.04
CA HIS A 114 -10.35 10.02 -14.89
C HIS A 114 -8.87 10.34 -14.65
N ARG A 115 -8.42 10.35 -13.39
CA ARG A 115 -6.99 10.52 -13.05
C ARG A 115 -6.14 9.37 -13.56
N LEU A 116 -6.61 8.13 -13.44
CA LEU A 116 -5.91 6.92 -13.89
C LEU A 116 -5.71 6.91 -15.41
N LEU A 117 -6.76 7.27 -16.16
CA LEU A 117 -6.79 7.29 -17.62
C LEU A 117 -6.14 8.54 -18.23
N ARG A 118 -5.80 9.54 -17.42
CA ARG A 118 -5.05 10.69 -17.91
C ARG A 118 -3.71 10.18 -18.46
N VAL A 119 -3.61 10.17 -19.79
CA VAL A 119 -2.34 9.96 -20.47
C VAL A 119 -1.53 11.22 -20.22
N ARG A 120 -0.34 11.08 -19.64
CA ARG A 120 0.66 12.14 -19.78
C ARG A 120 1.04 12.10 -21.25
N ASN A 121 0.36 12.90 -22.08
CA ASN A 121 0.90 13.27 -23.36
C ASN A 121 2.21 14.01 -23.04
N LEU A 122 3.32 13.29 -23.19
CA LEU A 122 4.62 13.91 -23.36
C LEU A 122 4.60 14.48 -24.78
N GLU A 123 3.90 15.60 -24.93
CA GLU A 123 4.07 16.45 -26.10
C GLU A 123 5.12 17.50 -25.78
N SER A 124 6.06 17.61 -26.72
CA SER A 124 7.30 18.41 -26.79
C SER A 124 8.47 18.00 -25.90
#